data_AF-A0A4Q3CIE6-F1
#
_entry.id   AF-A0A4Q3CIE6-F1
#
_cell.length_a   1.000
_cell.length_b   1.000
_cell.length_c   1.000
_cell.angle_alpha   90.00
_cell.angle_beta   90.00
_cell.angle_gamma   90.00
#
_symmetry.space_group_name_H-M   'P 1'
#
loop_
_entity.id
_entity.type
_entity.pdbx_description
1 polymer ?
#
loop_
_entity_poly.entity_id
_entity_poly.type
_entity_poly.pdbx_seq_one_letter_code
_entity_poly.pdbx_strand_id
1 'polypeptide(L)'
;MQESVSIILSQNTIQAIAGSSDDRLTMLCAGLQNHKYTLASMLTSYHWDERGIVYGLEIDEKSISIDKYGQGSFIVKYGINIHYGCSDKDIELDKHMIVTINTDLNAATTTLTGENVIEREPDDF
;
A
#
# COMPACT_ATOMS: atom_id res chain seq x y z
N MET A 1 -9.58 -1.48 -11.81
CA MET A 1 -8.57 -0.43 -12.09
C MET A 1 -7.32 -0.81 -11.32
N GLN A 2 -6.12 -0.42 -11.75
CA GLN A 2 -4.87 -0.72 -11.05
C GLN A 2 -4.02 0.54 -11.12
N GLU A 3 -3.51 0.99 -9.98
CA GLU A 3 -2.66 2.19 -9.89
C GLU A 3 -1.29 1.82 -9.37
N SER A 4 -0.25 2.44 -9.92
CA SER A 4 1.14 2.14 -9.56
C SER A 4 1.91 3.41 -9.23
N VAL A 5 2.81 3.31 -8.26
CA VAL A 5 3.74 4.39 -7.90
C VAL A 5 5.11 3.83 -7.58
N SER A 6 6.16 4.60 -7.88
CA SER A 6 7.53 4.24 -7.53
C SER A 6 8.01 5.03 -6.31
N ILE A 7 8.62 4.34 -5.36
CA ILE A 7 9.28 4.93 -4.20
C ILE A 7 10.73 4.47 -4.15
N ILE A 8 11.57 5.20 -3.41
CA ILE A 8 12.97 4.83 -3.21
C ILE A 8 13.14 4.37 -1.77
N LEU A 9 13.56 3.11 -1.59
CA LEU A 9 13.88 2.57 -0.27
C LEU A 9 15.34 2.87 0.09
N SER A 10 15.63 2.90 1.39
CA SER A 10 17.01 3.08 1.85
C SER A 10 17.88 1.89 1.44
N GLN A 11 19.17 2.14 1.21
CA GLN A 11 20.13 1.08 0.87
C GLN A 11 20.19 -0.02 1.95
N ASN A 12 20.05 0.35 3.22
CA ASN A 12 20.02 -0.62 4.31
C ASN A 12 18.78 -1.53 4.21
N THR A 13 17.61 -0.98 3.84
CA THR A 13 16.40 -1.75 3.61
C THR A 13 16.58 -2.72 2.43
N ILE A 14 17.17 -2.25 1.32
CA ILE A 14 17.45 -3.09 0.14
C ILE A 14 18.39 -4.24 0.50
N GLN A 15 19.46 -3.97 1.25
CA GLN A 15 20.41 -4.99 1.71
C GLN A 15 19.74 -5.99 2.65
N ALA A 16 18.88 -5.55 3.56
CA ALA A 16 18.13 -6.43 4.45
C ALA A 16 17.18 -7.36 3.68
N ILE A 17 16.51 -6.86 2.63
CA ILE A 17 15.67 -7.66 1.74
C ILE A 17 16.52 -8.69 0.98
N ALA A 18 17.57 -8.25 0.29
CA ALA A 18 18.43 -9.13 -0.51
C ALA A 18 19.12 -10.20 0.35
N GLY A 19 19.55 -9.82 1.56
CA GLY A 19 20.17 -10.71 2.54
C GLY A 19 19.19 -11.60 3.31
N SER A 20 17.88 -11.42 3.11
CA SER A 20 16.83 -12.11 3.89
C SER A 20 16.99 -11.94 5.41
N SER A 21 17.42 -10.76 5.85
CA SER A 21 17.63 -10.44 7.27
C SER A 21 16.32 -10.54 8.07
N ASP A 22 16.42 -10.81 9.37
CA ASP A 22 15.27 -10.93 10.27
C ASP A 22 14.54 -9.60 10.47
N ASP A 23 15.25 -8.47 10.35
CA ASP A 23 14.71 -7.12 10.51
C ASP A 23 14.12 -6.53 9.21
N ARG A 24 14.18 -7.25 8.09
CA ARG A 24 13.79 -6.73 6.77
C ARG A 24 12.36 -6.19 6.73
N LEU A 25 11.42 -6.86 7.39
CA LEU A 25 10.01 -6.45 7.40
C LEU A 25 9.79 -5.18 8.19
N THR A 26 10.50 -5.03 9.32
CA THR A 26 10.48 -3.80 10.14
C THR A 26 11.06 -2.62 9.34
N MET A 27 12.18 -2.84 8.65
CA MET A 27 12.82 -1.80 7.83
C MET A 27 11.97 -1.43 6.62
N LEU A 28 11.32 -2.40 5.99
CA LEU A 28 10.39 -2.18 4.90
C LEU A 28 9.17 -1.38 5.37
N CYS A 29 8.56 -1.77 6.50
CA CYS A 29 7.45 -1.05 7.09
C CYS A 29 7.80 0.42 7.36
N ALA A 30 8.94 0.68 8.00
CA ALA A 30 9.41 2.05 8.23
C ALA A 30 9.61 2.82 6.92
N GLY A 31 10.17 2.17 5.89
CA GLY A 31 10.31 2.74 4.55
C GLY A 31 8.97 3.12 3.91
N LEU A 32 7.96 2.25 4.02
CA LEU A 32 6.61 2.50 3.52
C LEU A 32 5.91 3.62 4.30
N GLN A 33 6.05 3.67 5.63
CA GLN A 33 5.51 4.74 6.47
C GLN A 33 6.11 6.11 6.10
N ASN A 34 7.40 6.17 5.76
CA ASN A 34 8.03 7.40 5.26
C ASN A 34 7.45 7.87 3.92
N HIS A 35 6.90 6.94 3.11
CA HIS A 35 6.26 7.22 1.83
C HIS A 35 4.74 7.20 1.89
N LYS A 36 4.15 7.30 3.09
CA LYS A 36 2.70 7.26 3.33
C LYS A 36 1.92 8.27 2.49
N TYR A 37 2.45 9.47 2.27
CA TYR A 37 1.82 10.48 1.40
C TYR A 37 1.77 10.04 -0.06
N THR A 38 2.82 9.38 -0.55
CA THR A 38 2.86 8.84 -1.92
C THR A 38 1.84 7.73 -2.11
N LEU A 39 1.73 6.83 -1.11
CA LEU A 39 0.70 5.80 -1.07
C LEU A 39 -0.72 6.41 -1.04
N ALA A 40 -0.96 7.42 -0.22
CA ALA A 40 -2.27 8.09 -0.17
C ALA A 40 -2.63 8.77 -1.51
N SER A 41 -1.63 9.33 -2.21
CA SER A 41 -1.81 9.91 -3.54
C SER A 41 -2.20 8.86 -4.59
N MET A 42 -1.55 7.68 -4.56
CA MET A 42 -1.89 6.54 -5.42
C MET A 42 -3.34 6.09 -5.17
N LEU A 43 -3.72 5.91 -3.90
CA LEU A 43 -5.08 5.52 -3.54
C LEU A 43 -6.13 6.60 -3.91
N THR A 44 -5.79 7.88 -3.78
CA THR A 44 -6.69 8.97 -4.20
C THR A 44 -6.89 8.96 -5.71
N SER A 45 -5.82 8.68 -6.48
CA SER A 45 -5.90 8.54 -7.94
C SER A 45 -6.79 7.37 -8.34
N TYR A 46 -6.71 6.26 -7.60
CA TYR A 46 -7.59 5.11 -7.77
C TYR A 46 -9.08 5.46 -7.57
N HIS A 47 -9.40 6.37 -6.63
CA HIS A 47 -10.77 6.81 -6.34
C HIS A 47 -11.19 8.10 -7.07
N TRP A 48 -10.47 8.48 -8.13
CA TRP A 48 -10.76 9.71 -8.88
C TRP A 48 -12.20 9.77 -9.39
N ASP A 49 -12.72 8.66 -9.91
CA ASP A 49 -14.09 8.58 -10.46
C ASP A 49 -15.17 8.81 -9.39
N GLU A 50 -14.90 8.40 -8.15
CA GLU A 50 -15.80 8.56 -7.01
C GLU A 50 -15.72 9.98 -6.40
N ARG A 51 -14.83 10.84 -6.93
CA ARG A 51 -14.46 12.16 -6.37
C ARG A 51 -14.08 12.07 -4.89
N GLY A 52 -13.55 10.92 -4.50
CA GLY A 52 -13.14 10.64 -3.14
C GLY A 52 -11.72 11.13 -2.88
N ILE A 53 -11.50 11.72 -1.70
CA ILE A 53 -10.15 12.01 -1.20
C ILE A 53 -9.83 11.00 -0.11
N VAL A 54 -8.69 10.33 -0.23
CA VAL A 54 -8.23 9.38 0.79
C VAL A 54 -7.83 10.14 2.04
N TYR A 55 -8.39 9.74 3.18
CA TYR A 55 -8.00 10.19 4.50
C TYR A 55 -7.60 9.00 5.36
N GLY A 56 -6.75 9.24 6.36
CA GLY A 56 -6.39 8.22 7.36
C GLY A 56 -5.88 6.92 6.72
N LEU A 57 -4.62 6.89 6.28
CA LEU A 57 -4.01 5.65 5.78
C LEU A 57 -3.40 4.87 6.95
N GLU A 58 -3.62 3.57 7.02
CA GLU A 58 -2.93 2.66 7.93
C GLU A 58 -2.33 1.49 7.12
N ILE A 59 -1.07 1.17 7.39
CA ILE A 59 -0.41 0.00 6.81
C ILE A 59 -0.58 -1.14 7.81
N ASP A 60 -1.17 -2.26 7.38
CA ASP A 60 -1.27 -3.44 8.23
C ASP A 60 0.09 -4.15 8.28
N GLU A 61 0.89 -3.83 9.31
CA GLU A 61 2.26 -4.33 9.45
C GLU A 61 2.36 -5.85 9.48
N LYS A 62 1.30 -6.54 9.94
CA LYS A 62 1.25 -8.00 10.02
C LYS A 62 1.02 -8.66 8.66
N SER A 63 0.47 -7.91 7.71
CA SER A 63 0.23 -8.37 6.34
C SER A 63 1.45 -8.24 5.43
N ILE A 64 2.49 -7.51 5.86
CA ILE A 64 3.67 -7.26 5.05
C ILE A 64 4.44 -8.56 4.82
N SER A 65 4.58 -8.92 3.55
CA SER A 65 5.39 -10.03 3.10
C SER A 65 6.30 -9.56 1.96
N ILE A 66 7.55 -10.03 1.98
CA ILE A 66 8.50 -9.80 0.90
C ILE A 66 9.50 -10.96 0.84
N ASP A 67 9.81 -11.39 -0.36
CA ASP A 67 10.83 -12.39 -0.65
C ASP A 67 12.22 -11.74 -0.84
N LYS A 68 13.23 -12.59 -0.99
CA LYS A 68 14.62 -12.17 -1.18
C LYS A 68 14.89 -11.51 -2.54
N TYR A 69 13.95 -11.62 -3.48
CA TYR A 69 14.02 -11.04 -4.81
C TYR A 69 13.31 -9.68 -4.87
N GLY A 70 12.80 -9.18 -3.73
CA GLY A 70 12.15 -7.88 -3.65
C GLY A 70 10.68 -7.92 -4.06
N GLN A 71 10.07 -9.10 -4.20
CA GLN A 71 8.66 -9.27 -4.55
C GLN A 71 7.84 -9.57 -3.30
N GLY A 72 6.64 -8.98 -3.20
CA GLY A 72 5.82 -9.15 -2.02
C GLY A 72 4.50 -8.43 -2.09
N SER A 73 3.81 -8.35 -0.96
CA SER A 73 2.58 -7.58 -0.83
C SER A 73 2.28 -7.20 0.60
N PHE A 74 1.42 -6.21 0.78
CA PHE A 74 0.85 -5.82 2.05
C PHE A 74 -0.56 -5.25 1.86
N ILE A 75 -1.30 -5.13 2.95
CA ILE A 75 -2.63 -4.54 2.98
C ILE A 75 -2.52 -3.12 3.56
N VAL A 76 -3.18 -2.17 2.89
CA VAL A 76 -3.45 -0.84 3.44
C VAL A 76 -4.92 -0.72 3.78
N LYS A 77 -5.23 -0.12 4.93
CA LYS A 77 -6.57 0.28 5.34
C LYS A 77 -6.67 1.79 5.23
N TYR A 78 -7.78 2.29 4.73
CA TYR A 78 -7.96 3.72 4.55
C TYR A 78 -9.43 4.10 4.54
N GLY A 79 -9.71 5.38 4.74
CA GLY A 79 -11.04 5.93 4.53
C GLY A 79 -11.06 6.85 3.32
N ILE A 80 -12.27 7.09 2.80
CA ILE A 80 -12.48 7.97 1.64
C ILE A 80 -13.51 9.01 2.05
N ASN A 81 -13.14 10.28 1.97
CA ASN A 81 -14.09 11.37 2.16
C ASN A 81 -14.68 11.69 0.79
N ILE A 82 -15.99 11.48 0.67
CA ILE A 82 -16.74 11.84 -0.53
C ILE A 82 -17.60 13.04 -0.15
N HIS A 83 -17.29 14.20 -0.73
CA HIS A 83 -18.04 15.41 -0.48
C HIS A 83 -19.42 15.35 -1.18
N TYR A 84 -20.44 14.91 -0.44
CA TYR A 84 -21.84 15.15 -0.78
C TYR A 84 -22.37 16.28 0.10
N GLY A 85 -22.67 17.43 -0.53
CA GLY A 85 -23.38 18.59 0.04
C GLY A 85 -23.44 18.68 1.58
N CYS A 86 -22.51 19.43 2.18
CA CYS A 86 -22.56 19.95 3.56
C CYS A 86 -22.86 18.97 4.71
N SER A 87 -22.71 17.66 4.51
CA SER A 87 -22.80 16.70 5.62
C SER A 87 -21.49 15.94 5.73
N ASP A 88 -20.67 16.31 6.72
CA ASP A 88 -19.52 15.52 7.13
C ASP A 88 -20.05 14.18 7.66
N LYS A 89 -19.85 13.10 6.90
CA LYS A 89 -20.12 11.75 7.41
C LYS A 89 -18.91 11.27 8.20
N ASP A 90 -19.19 10.69 9.36
CA ASP A 90 -18.17 10.18 10.26
C ASP A 90 -17.25 9.16 9.57
N ILE A 91 -16.01 9.28 9.98
CA ILE A 91 -14.77 8.86 9.33
C ILE A 91 -14.49 7.40 9.72
N GLU A 92 -14.95 6.43 8.94
CA GLU A 92 -14.59 5.02 9.11
C GLU A 92 -13.44 4.64 8.16
N LEU A 93 -12.49 3.83 8.65
CA LEU A 93 -11.45 3.19 7.83
C LEU A 93 -11.99 1.87 7.27
N ASP A 94 -13.02 1.96 6.44
CA ASP A 94 -13.77 0.80 5.93
C ASP A 94 -13.13 0.17 4.68
N LYS A 95 -12.23 0.89 3.99
CA LYS A 95 -11.58 0.40 2.77
C LYS A 95 -10.27 -0.29 3.06
N HIS A 96 -10.01 -1.31 2.26
CA HIS A 96 -8.74 -2.01 2.24
C HIS A 96 -8.30 -2.29 0.81
N MET A 97 -7.00 -2.28 0.58
CA MET A 97 -6.40 -2.58 -0.73
C MET A 97 -5.16 -3.44 -0.53
N ILE A 98 -4.97 -4.42 -1.41
CA ILE A 98 -3.70 -5.15 -1.51
C ILE A 98 -2.76 -4.33 -2.38
N VAL A 99 -1.57 -4.07 -1.85
CA VAL A 99 -0.50 -3.40 -2.56
C VAL A 99 0.60 -4.42 -2.83
N THR A 100 0.83 -4.72 -4.10
CA THR A 100 1.95 -5.54 -4.57
C THR A 100 3.23 -4.70 -4.55
N ILE A 101 4.30 -5.32 -4.06
CA ILE A 101 5.65 -4.75 -3.99
C ILE A 101 6.51 -5.43 -5.06
N ASN A 102 7.18 -4.62 -5.88
CA ASN A 102 8.23 -5.08 -6.77
C ASN A 102 9.45 -4.15 -6.64
N THR A 103 10.51 -4.65 -6.01
CA THR A 103 11.72 -3.90 -5.73
C THR A 103 12.85 -4.28 -6.66
N ASP A 104 13.35 -3.31 -7.44
CA ASP A 104 14.63 -3.43 -8.11
C ASP A 104 15.75 -3.22 -7.09
N LEU A 105 16.37 -4.33 -6.69
CA LEU A 105 17.45 -4.35 -5.69
C LEU A 105 18.73 -3.66 -6.18
N ASN A 106 18.93 -3.48 -7.50
CA ASN A 106 20.09 -2.78 -8.04
C ASN A 106 19.87 -1.27 -8.09
N ALA A 107 18.66 -0.85 -8.47
CA ALA A 107 18.29 0.57 -8.60
C ALA A 107 17.71 1.17 -7.31
N ALA A 108 17.54 0.37 -6.24
CA ALA A 108 16.86 0.75 -4.99
C ALA A 108 15.46 1.35 -5.20
N THR A 109 14.83 1.01 -6.32
CA THR A 109 13.53 1.53 -6.72
C THR A 109 12.48 0.46 -6.45
N THR A 110 11.44 0.82 -5.71
CA THR A 110 10.33 -0.06 -5.40
C THR A 110 9.08 0.45 -6.08
N THR A 111 8.53 -0.38 -6.96
CA THR A 111 7.22 -0.15 -7.56
C THR A 111 6.16 -0.77 -6.66
N LEU A 112 5.20 0.04 -6.25
CA LEU A 112 4.03 -0.34 -5.49
C LEU A 112 2.84 -0.30 -6.42
N THR A 113 2.03 -1.35 -6.43
CA THR A 113 0.86 -1.45 -7.30
C THR A 113 -0.35 -1.84 -6.48
N GLY A 114 -1.35 -0.96 -6.43
CA GLY A 114 -2.59 -1.16 -5.71
C GLY A 114 -3.65 -1.85 -6.56
N GLU A 115 -4.23 -2.93 -6.03
CA GLU A 115 -5.37 -3.62 -6.61
C GLU A 115 -6.44 -3.84 -5.54
N ASN A 116 -7.70 -3.54 -5.89
CA ASN A 116 -8.82 -3.73 -4.99
C ASN A 116 -9.02 -5.22 -4.70
N VAL A 117 -9.19 -5.56 -3.43
CA VAL A 117 -9.65 -6.88 -3.05
C VAL A 117 -11.13 -6.92 -3.38
N ILE A 118 -11.46 -7.43 -4.57
CA ILE A 118 -12.83 -7.89 -4.80
C ILE A 118 -12.99 -9.03 -3.80
N GLU A 119 -13.81 -8.84 -2.75
CA GLU A 119 -14.32 -9.95 -1.96
C GLU A 119 -14.88 -10.95 -2.96
N ARG A 120 -14.15 -12.04 -3.22
CA ARG A 120 -14.73 -13.16 -3.93
C ARG A 120 -15.84 -13.66 -3.02
N GLU A 121 -17.09 -13.54 -3.47
CA GLU A 121 -18.16 -14.33 -2.88
C GLU A 121 -17.64 -15.78 -2.80
N PRO A 122 -17.79 -16.46 -1.67
CA PRO A 122 -17.38 -17.85 -1.58
C PRO A 122 -18.06 -18.59 -2.74
N ASP A 123 -17.26 -19.28 -3.56
CA ASP A 123 -17.80 -20.14 -4.62
C ASP A 123 -18.75 -21.13 -3.94
N ASP A 124 -20.06 -20.93 -4.10
CA ASP A 124 -21.08 -21.86 -3.61
C ASP A 124 -20.84 -23.21 -4.30
N PHE A 125 -20.45 -24.22 -3.51
CA PHE A 125 -20.23 -25.62 -3.92
C PHE A 125 -21.54 -26.42 -3.99
#